data_AF-A0A7W3XUN2-F1
#
_entry.id   AF-A0A7W3XUN2-F1
#
_cell.length_a   1.000
_cell.length_b   1.000
_cell.length_c   1.000
_cell.angle_alpha   90.00
_cell.angle_beta   90.00
_cell.angle_gamma   90.00
#
_symmetry.space_group_name_H-M   'P 1'
#
loop_
_entity.id
_entity.type
_entity.pdbx_description
1 polymer ?
#
loop_
_entity_poly.entity_id
_entity_poly.type
_entity_poly.pdbx_seq_one_letter_code
_entity_poly.pdbx_strand_id
1 'polypeptide(L)'
;MASELNRIKSPKELGVTLTAMEIHDKQFSTVFRGYHQDEVNMFLDQIIKDYEVFGNIIKDLQKQLQNKVALAPDQLEDISQRLREVENLLLRSQNK
;
A
#
# COMPACT_ATOMS: atom_id res chain seq x y z
N MET A 1 17.99 6.27 -12.30
CA MET A 1 18.42 4.96 -11.74
C MET A 1 17.74 4.66 -10.39
N ALA A 2 17.77 5.54 -9.39
CA ALA A 2 17.13 5.26 -8.08
C ALA A 2 15.59 5.43 -8.03
N SER A 3 14.98 6.08 -9.03
CA SER A 3 13.54 6.41 -9.04
C SER A 3 12.61 5.24 -9.41
N GLU A 4 13.11 4.19 -10.06
CA GLU A 4 12.30 3.01 -10.44
C GLU A 4 12.09 2.02 -9.28
N LEU A 5 12.96 2.04 -8.27
CA LEU A 5 12.89 1.09 -7.14
C LEU A 5 11.79 1.40 -6.13
N ASN A 6 11.13 2.56 -6.22
CA ASN A 6 10.15 3.02 -5.22
C ASN A 6 8.71 3.07 -5.73
N ARG A 7 8.42 2.45 -6.90
CA ARG A 7 7.05 2.35 -7.40
C ARG A 7 6.32 1.25 -6.65
N ILE A 8 5.34 1.63 -5.83
CA ILE A 8 4.42 0.67 -5.20
C ILE A 8 3.71 -0.08 -6.34
N LYS A 9 3.93 -1.39 -6.41
CA LYS A 9 3.24 -2.27 -7.36
C LYS A 9 1.75 -2.28 -7.05
N SER A 10 0.93 -2.14 -8.08
CA SER A 10 -0.52 -2.30 -7.99
C SER A 10 -0.88 -3.74 -7.61
N PRO A 11 -2.05 -3.99 -6.99
CA PRO A 11 -2.49 -5.35 -6.66
C PRO A 11 -2.43 -6.31 -7.86
N LYS A 12 -2.74 -5.82 -9.07
CA LYS A 12 -2.69 -6.63 -10.31
C LYS A 12 -1.26 -7.07 -10.67
N GLU A 13 -0.28 -6.21 -10.47
CA GLU A 13 1.15 -6.52 -10.67
C GLU A 13 1.71 -7.46 -9.58
N LEU A 14 1.00 -7.60 -8.45
CA LEU A 14 1.32 -8.53 -7.36
C LEU A 14 0.63 -9.88 -7.51
N GLY A 15 -0.13 -10.09 -8.59
CA GLY A 15 -0.84 -11.34 -8.85
C GLY A 15 -2.26 -11.40 -8.31
N VAL A 16 -2.82 -10.28 -7.82
CA VAL A 16 -4.24 -10.20 -7.47
C VAL A 16 -5.05 -10.02 -8.76
N THR A 17 -5.84 -11.03 -9.11
CA THR A 17 -6.53 -11.11 -10.40
C THR A 17 -7.99 -10.69 -10.37
N LEU A 18 -8.58 -10.55 -9.18
CA LEU A 18 -10.00 -10.25 -9.01
C LEU A 18 -10.19 -8.96 -8.21
N THR A 19 -11.16 -8.17 -8.63
CA THR A 19 -11.72 -7.04 -7.89
C THR A 19 -13.11 -7.38 -7.38
N ALA A 20 -13.59 -6.64 -6.37
CA ALA A 20 -14.96 -6.78 -5.86
C ALA A 20 -16.01 -6.65 -6.98
N MET A 21 -15.79 -5.73 -7.93
CA MET A 21 -16.65 -5.53 -9.09
C MET A 21 -16.63 -6.73 -10.05
N GLU A 22 -15.44 -7.27 -10.36
CA GLU A 22 -15.32 -8.45 -11.22
C GLU A 22 -15.96 -9.69 -10.59
N ILE A 23 -15.99 -9.80 -9.25
CA ILE A 23 -16.68 -10.86 -8.53
C ILE A 23 -18.20 -10.65 -8.59
N HIS A 24 -18.67 -9.42 -8.37
CA HIS A 24 -20.09 -9.06 -8.47
C HIS A 24 -20.66 -9.33 -9.87
N ASP A 25 -19.93 -8.97 -10.92
CA ASP A 25 -20.39 -9.12 -12.30
C ASP A 25 -20.23 -10.55 -12.84
N LYS A 26 -19.66 -11.47 -12.03
CA LYS A 26 -19.38 -12.84 -12.45
C LYS A 26 -20.67 -13.63 -12.66
N GLN A 27 -20.90 -14.05 -13.90
CA GLN A 27 -21.95 -15.00 -14.24
C GLN A 27 -21.39 -16.43 -14.31
N PHE A 28 -22.10 -17.37 -13.69
CA PHE A 28 -21.78 -18.80 -13.73
C PHE A 28 -22.80 -19.55 -14.58
N SER A 29 -22.32 -20.52 -15.38
CA SER A 29 -23.21 -21.40 -16.14
C SER A 29 -23.86 -22.44 -15.23
N THR A 30 -25.17 -22.63 -15.35
CA THR A 30 -25.90 -23.66 -14.61
C THR A 30 -25.67 -25.04 -15.22
N VAL A 31 -25.43 -26.05 -14.38
CA VAL A 31 -25.24 -27.45 -14.78
C VAL A 31 -26.17 -28.38 -13.98
N PHE A 32 -26.51 -29.54 -14.54
CA PHE A 32 -27.48 -30.48 -13.95
C PHE A 32 -27.09 -30.99 -12.54
N ARG A 33 -25.80 -31.00 -12.21
CA ARG A 33 -25.29 -31.21 -10.86
C ARG A 33 -24.32 -30.09 -10.51
N GLY A 34 -24.76 -29.16 -9.68
CA GLY A 34 -23.97 -28.02 -9.23
C GLY A 34 -24.48 -27.53 -7.87
N TYR A 35 -23.79 -26.53 -7.34
CA TYR A 35 -24.21 -25.87 -6.11
C TYR A 35 -25.50 -25.07 -6.31
N HIS A 36 -26.26 -24.89 -5.24
CA HIS A 36 -27.43 -24.01 -5.25
C HIS A 36 -26.98 -22.57 -5.50
N GLN A 37 -27.61 -21.92 -6.47
CA GLN A 37 -27.27 -20.56 -6.86
C GLN A 37 -27.36 -19.59 -5.68
N ASP A 38 -28.37 -19.73 -4.81
CA ASP A 38 -28.55 -18.86 -3.64
C ASP A 38 -27.43 -19.02 -2.62
N GLU A 39 -26.98 -20.25 -2.36
CA GLU A 39 -25.85 -20.50 -1.44
C GLU A 39 -24.55 -19.90 -1.99
N VAL A 40 -24.31 -20.06 -3.30
CA VAL A 40 -23.15 -19.46 -3.96
C VAL A 40 -23.23 -17.94 -3.90
N ASN A 41 -24.38 -17.35 -4.20
CA ASN A 41 -24.57 -15.89 -4.17
C ASN A 41 -24.35 -15.33 -2.77
N MET A 42 -24.93 -15.94 -1.73
CA MET A 42 -24.72 -15.52 -0.35
C MET A 42 -23.23 -15.57 0.05
N PHE A 43 -22.50 -16.59 -0.42
CA PHE A 43 -21.08 -16.69 -0.18
C PHE A 43 -20.27 -15.64 -0.96
N LEU A 44 -20.63 -15.39 -2.23
CA LEU A 44 -20.01 -14.35 -3.05
C LEU A 44 -20.24 -12.95 -2.48
N ASP A 45 -21.43 -12.66 -1.93
CA ASP A 45 -21.71 -11.39 -1.25
C ASP A 45 -20.77 -11.15 -0.07
N GLN A 46 -20.43 -12.21 0.68
CA GLN A 46 -19.46 -12.12 1.76
C GLN A 46 -18.04 -11.86 1.22
N ILE A 47 -17.64 -12.58 0.18
CA ILE A 47 -16.32 -12.39 -0.46
C ILE A 47 -16.20 -10.97 -1.02
N ILE A 48 -17.23 -10.43 -1.65
CA ILE A 48 -17.25 -9.07 -2.21
C ILE A 48 -16.98 -8.05 -1.10
N LYS A 49 -17.70 -8.15 0.03
CA LYS A 49 -17.49 -7.28 1.20
C LYS A 49 -16.05 -7.35 1.72
N ASP A 50 -15.50 -8.56 1.84
CA ASP A 50 -14.14 -8.74 2.32
C ASP A 50 -13.12 -8.14 1.34
N TYR A 51 -13.32 -8.29 0.03
CA TYR A 51 -12.48 -7.68 -1.01
C TYR A 51 -12.53 -6.14 -0.97
N GLU A 52 -13.69 -5.54 -0.69
CA GLU A 52 -13.80 -4.09 -0.48
C GLU A 52 -13.03 -3.64 0.76
N VAL A 53 -13.17 -4.38 1.87
CA VAL A 53 -12.43 -4.11 3.11
C VAL A 53 -10.93 -4.20 2.89
N PHE A 54 -10.44 -5.26 2.22
CA PHE A 54 -9.02 -5.39 1.87
C PHE A 54 -8.55 -4.25 0.97
N GLY A 55 -9.36 -3.85 -0.01
CA GLY A 55 -9.06 -2.70 -0.87
C GLY A 55 -8.89 -1.41 -0.07
N ASN A 56 -9.73 -1.18 0.94
CA ASN A 56 -9.63 -0.02 1.82
C ASN A 56 -8.39 -0.08 2.73
N ILE A 57 -8.09 -1.24 3.31
CA ILE A 57 -6.89 -1.45 4.13
C ILE A 57 -5.63 -1.18 3.31
N ILE A 58 -5.55 -1.71 2.08
CA ILE A 58 -4.40 -1.50 1.19
C ILE A 58 -4.24 -0.01 0.87
N LYS A 59 -5.33 0.69 0.52
CA LYS A 59 -5.28 2.14 0.24
C LYS A 59 -4.79 2.94 1.45
N ASP A 60 -5.27 2.62 2.64
CA ASP A 60 -4.86 3.31 3.87
C ASP A 60 -3.38 3.05 4.17
N LEU A 61 -2.93 1.81 4.10
CA LEU A 61 -1.51 1.46 4.28
C LEU A 61 -0.61 2.14 3.25
N GLN A 62 -1.02 2.20 1.98
CA GLN A 62 -0.30 2.92 0.93
C GLN A 62 -0.19 4.42 1.25
N LYS A 63 -1.27 5.04 1.73
CA LYS A 63 -1.26 6.44 2.16
C LYS A 63 -0.33 6.67 3.35
N GLN A 64 -0.37 5.80 4.36
CA GLN A 64 0.53 5.88 5.50
C GLN A 64 2.01 5.75 5.10
N LEU A 65 2.31 4.82 4.19
CA LEU A 65 3.66 4.65 3.64
C LEU A 65 4.11 5.87 2.86
N GLN A 66 3.26 6.41 1.98
CA GLN A 66 3.56 7.63 1.23
C GLN A 66 3.84 8.82 2.15
N ASN A 67 3.03 9.01 3.19
CA ASN A 67 3.25 10.07 4.18
C ASN A 67 4.59 9.91 4.90
N LYS A 68 4.91 8.69 5.36
CA LYS A 68 6.18 8.41 6.04
C LYS A 68 7.39 8.62 5.11
N VAL A 69 7.29 8.21 3.86
CA VAL A 69 8.34 8.44 2.85
C VAL A 69 8.49 9.93 2.55
N ALA A 70 7.40 10.69 2.50
CA ALA A 70 7.44 12.14 2.28
C ALA A 70 8.06 12.91 3.47
N LEU A 71 7.92 12.40 4.70
CA LEU A 71 8.53 12.99 5.90
C LEU A 71 10.04 12.71 6.03
N ALA A 72 10.55 11.66 5.40
CA ALA A 72 11.94 11.24 5.55
C ALA A 72 12.98 12.27 5.05
N PRO A 73 12.81 12.94 3.89
CA PRO A 73 13.73 13.97 3.42
C PRO A 73 13.84 15.15 4.38
N ASP A 74 12.72 15.65 4.90
CA ASP A 74 12.71 16.78 5.82
C ASP A 74 13.46 16.46 7.12
N GLN A 75 13.29 15.23 7.64
CA GLN A 75 14.04 14.75 8.80
C GLN A 75 15.54 14.65 8.52
N LEU A 76 15.93 14.20 7.31
CA LEU A 76 17.34 14.13 6.91
C LEU A 76 17.98 15.51 6.78
N GLU A 77 17.24 16.51 6.31
CA GLU A 77 17.71 17.88 6.21
C GLU A 77 17.93 18.48 7.61
N ASP A 78 16.99 18.31 8.55
CA ASP A 78 17.16 18.76 9.96
C ASP A 78 18.38 18.11 10.61
N ILE A 79 18.56 16.80 10.44
CA ILE A 79 19.74 16.08 10.96
C ILE A 79 21.03 16.63 10.36
N SER A 80 21.05 16.87 9.04
CA SER A 80 22.23 17.40 8.35
C SER A 80 22.59 18.81 8.82
N GLN A 81 21.58 19.65 9.09
CA GLN A 81 21.78 20.99 9.65
C GLN A 81 22.39 20.92 11.06
N ARG A 82 21.86 20.06 11.94
CA ARG A 82 22.41 19.86 13.29
C ARG A 82 23.84 19.34 13.28
N LEU A 83 24.19 18.43 12.35
CA LEU A 83 25.57 17.95 12.23
C LEU A 83 26.54 19.08 11.86
N ARG A 84 26.16 19.96 10.92
CA ARG A 84 26.97 21.14 10.57
C ARG A 84 27.17 22.07 11.76
N GLU A 85 26.16 22.26 12.60
CA GLU A 85 26.29 23.07 13.81
C GLU A 85 27.29 22.46 14.79
N VAL A 86 27.21 21.15 15.02
CA VAL A 86 28.16 20.43 15.89
C VAL A 86 29.59 20.51 15.37
N GLU A 87 29.81 20.31 14.07
CA GLU A 87 31.14 20.44 13.44
C GLU A 87 31.72 21.85 13.65
N ASN A 88 30.90 22.89 13.43
CA ASN A 88 31.32 24.27 13.64
C ASN A 88 31.72 24.54 15.11
N LEU A 89 31.03 23.95 16.07
CA LEU A 89 31.37 24.09 17.49
C LEU A 89 32.68 23.39 17.85
N LEU A 90 32.91 22.18 17.31
CA LEU A 90 34.17 21.44 17.52
C LEU A 90 35.37 22.20 16.95
N LEU A 91 35.24 22.76 15.74
CA LEU A 91 36.29 23.57 15.11
C LEU A 91 36.67 24.79 15.95
N ARG A 92 35.69 25.45 16.56
CA ARG A 92 35.93 26.59 17.47
C ARG A 92 36.61 26.17 18.77
N SER A 93 36.38 24.94 19.24
CA SER A 93 37.01 24.42 20.46
C SER A 93 38.45 23.96 20.25
N GLN A 94 38.83 23.50 19.05
CA GLN A 94 40.20 23.05 18.77
C GLN A 94 41.18 24.18 18.40
N ASN A 95 40.67 25.36 18.05
CA ASN A 95 41.47 26.55 17.74
C ASN A 95 41.66 27.51 18.94
N LYS A 96 41.39 27.04 20.16
CA LYS A 96 41.66 27.73 21.43
C LYS A 96 42.78 27.03 22.18
#